data_AF-A0A971Q7Q8-F1
#
_entry.id   AF-A0A971Q7Q8-F1
#
_cell.length_a   1.000
_cell.length_b   1.000
_cell.length_c   1.000
_cell.angle_alpha   90.00
_cell.angle_beta   90.00
_cell.angle_gamma   90.00
#
_symmetry.space_group_name_H-M   'P 1'
#
loop_
_entity.id
_entity.type
_entity.pdbx_description
1 polymer ?
#
loop_
_entity_poly.entity_id
_entity_poly.type
_entity_poly.pdbx_seq_one_letter_code
_entity_poly.pdbx_strand_id
1 'polypeptide(L)' 'MRRAKLVIMIVVAVLALAFIVQNTEPVRTKLLFFEGSFSYALVLIITLILGFVIGLIVGNLLSVKKSTGQRP' A
#
# COMPACT_ATOMS: atom_id res chain seq x y z
N MET A 1 -10.38 19.40 -5.12
CA MET A 1 -9.24 18.49 -4.83
C MET A 1 -9.54 17.41 -3.77
N ARG A 2 -10.14 17.72 -2.60
CA ARG A 2 -10.42 16.68 -1.56
C ARG A 2 -11.32 15.53 -2.04
N ARG A 3 -12.39 15.81 -2.80
CA ARG A 3 -13.29 14.78 -3.33
C ARG A 3 -12.60 13.84 -4.34
N ALA A 4 -11.75 14.39 -5.22
CA ALA A 4 -10.98 13.60 -6.17
C ALA A 4 -9.98 12.65 -5.47
N LYS A 5 -9.31 13.10 -4.40
CA LYS A 5 -8.44 12.22 -3.59
C LYS A 5 -9.21 11.07 -2.94
N LEU A 6 -10.42 11.32 -2.43
CA LEU A 6 -11.27 10.27 -1.86
C LEU A 6 -11.70 9.26 -2.91
N VAL A 7 -12.13 9.74 -4.09
CA VAL A 7 -12.52 8.85 -5.20
C VAL A 7 -11.34 7.97 -5.63
N ILE A 8 -10.14 8.53 -5.80
CA ILE A 8 -8.94 7.77 -6.15
C ILE A 8 -8.63 6.72 -5.08
N MET A 9 -8.72 7.07 -3.80
CA MET A 9 -8.45 6.16 -2.70
C MET A 9 -9.44 4.98 -2.66
N ILE A 10 -10.72 5.27 -2.90
CA ILE A 10 -11.77 4.23 -2.99
C ILE A 10 -11.51 3.31 -4.19
N VAL A 11 -11.18 3.86 -5.36
CA VAL A 11 -10.86 3.07 -6.55
C VAL A 11 -9.66 2.15 -6.29
N VAL A 12 -8.59 2.68 -5.70
CA VAL A 12 -7.39 1.88 -5.35
C VAL A 12 -7.74 0.78 -4.35
N ALA A 13 -8.55 1.08 -3.33
CA ALA A 13 -8.96 0.09 -2.33
C ALA A 13 -9.81 -1.04 -2.95
N VAL A 14 -10.77 -0.69 -3.81
CA VAL A 14 -11.61 -1.66 -4.53
C VAL A 14 -10.75 -2.54 -5.45
N LEU A 15 -9.82 -1.95 -6.20
CA LEU A 15 -8.91 -2.69 -7.06
C LEU A 15 -8.01 -3.64 -6.25
N ALA A 16 -7.47 -3.19 -5.11
CA ALA A 16 -6.67 -4.04 -4.23
C ALA A 16 -7.48 -5.23 -3.69
N LEU A 17 -8.72 -4.99 -3.24
CA LEU A 17 -9.63 -6.06 -2.79
C LEU A 17 -9.96 -7.03 -3.92
N ALA A 18 -10.28 -6.53 -5.12
CA ALA A 18 -10.53 -7.37 -6.28
C ALA A 18 -9.30 -8.22 -6.64
N PHE A 19 -8.10 -7.63 -6.58
CA PHE A 19 -6.86 -8.34 -6.83
C PHE A 19 -6.62 -9.43 -5.77
N ILE A 20 -6.88 -9.15 -4.50
CA ILE A 20 -6.80 -10.13 -3.40
C ILE A 20 -7.76 -11.31 -3.63
N VAL A 21 -9.03 -11.03 -3.93
CA VAL A 21 -10.07 -12.05 -4.09
C VAL A 21 -9.86 -12.87 -5.37
N GLN A 22 -9.40 -12.25 -6.45
CA GLN A 22 -9.12 -12.95 -7.71
C GLN A 22 -7.83 -13.77 -7.66
N ASN A 23 -6.84 -13.34 -6.86
CA ASN A 23 -5.56 -14.03 -6.71
C ASN A 23 -5.52 -14.85 -5.41
N THR A 24 -6.61 -15.52 -5.03
CA THR A 24 -6.60 -16.49 -3.91
C THR A 24 -5.95 -17.83 -4.27
N GLU A 25 -5.56 -18.02 -5.54
CA GLU A 25 -4.81 -19.21 -5.94
C GLU A 25 -3.51 -19.33 -5.12
N PRO A 26 -3.22 -20.50 -4.55
CA PRO A 26 -2.03 -20.71 -3.75
C PRO A 26 -0.80 -20.69 -4.65
N VAL A 27 0.10 -19.73 -4.43
CA VAL A 27 1.36 -19.66 -5.17
C VAL A 27 2.50 -20.20 -4.34
N ARG A 28 3.31 -21.04 -5.01
CA ARG A 28 4.56 -21.53 -4.48
C ARG A 28 5.53 -20.36 -4.44
N THR A 29 5.68 -19.73 -3.28
CA THR A 29 6.73 -18.74 -3.07
C THR A 29 7.99 -19.45 -2.63
N LYS A 30 9.05 -19.25 -3.42
CA LYS A 30 10.41 -19.67 -3.08
C LYS A 30 11.15 -18.44 -2.57
N LEU A 31 11.21 -18.27 -1.25
CA LEU A 31 12.11 -17.31 -0.62
C LEU A 31 13.50 -17.94 -0.54
N LEU A 32 14.56 -17.11 -0.45
CA LEU A 32 15.96 -17.57 -0.48
C LEU A 32 16.27 -18.72 0.50
N PHE A 33 15.55 -18.82 1.62
CA PHE A 33 15.69 -19.86 2.64
C PHE A 33 14.37 -20.54 3.04
N PHE A 34 13.26 -20.26 2.34
CA PHE A 34 11.95 -20.75 2.76
C PHE A 34 11.08 -21.10 1.55
N GLU A 35 10.63 -22.35 1.47
CA GLU A 35 9.70 -22.83 0.46
C GLU A 35 8.35 -23.09 1.11
N GLY A 36 7.32 -22.36 0.69
CA GLY A 36 5.98 -22.49 1.23
C GLY A 36 4.93 -22.07 0.21
N SER A 37 3.74 -22.66 0.30
CA SER A 37 2.56 -22.23 -0.44
C SER A 37 1.84 -21.17 0.38
N PHE A 38 1.97 -19.90 -0.01
CA PHE A 38 1.22 -18.80 0.59
C PHE A 38 0.14 -18.32 -0.39
N SER A 39 -0.98 -17.85 0.13
CA SER A 39 -1.98 -17.20 -0.71
C SER A 39 -1.42 -15.86 -1.21
N TYR A 40 -1.55 -15.59 -2.51
CA TYR A 40 -1.14 -14.30 -3.12
C TYR A 40 -1.78 -13.09 -2.42
N ALA A 41 -3.00 -13.28 -1.89
CA ALA A 41 -3.70 -12.34 -1.03
C ALA A 41 -2.81 -11.81 0.13
N LEU A 42 -2.04 -12.68 0.77
CA LEU A 42 -1.22 -12.34 1.94
C LEU A 42 -0.09 -11.38 1.54
N VAL A 43 0.57 -11.63 0.40
CA VAL A 43 1.64 -10.78 -0.15
C VAL A 43 1.09 -9.41 -0.55
N LEU A 44 -0.09 -9.37 -1.17
CA LEU A 44 -0.77 -8.14 -1.55
C LEU A 44 -1.17 -7.30 -0.34
N ILE A 45 -1.71 -7.92 0.70
CA ILE A 45 -2.06 -7.24 1.95
C ILE A 45 -0.81 -6.63 2.58
N ILE A 46 0.29 -7.39 2.68
CA ILE A 46 1.56 -6.89 3.25
C ILE A 46 2.09 -5.72 2.42
N THR A 47 2.06 -5.83 1.09
CA THR A 47 2.53 -4.78 0.17
C THR A 47 1.69 -3.51 0.29
N LEU A 48 0.36 -3.65 0.39
CA LEU A 48 -0.56 -2.53 0.57
C LEU A 48 -0.32 -1.82 1.91
N ILE A 49 -0.16 -2.58 3.00
CA ILE A 49 0.14 -2.03 4.33
C ILE A 49 1.46 -1.26 4.30
N LEU A 50 2.52 -1.86 3.74
CA LEU A 50 3.83 -1.22 3.64
C LEU A 50 3.77 0.07 2.82
N GLY A 51 3.15 0.03 1.64
CA GLY A 51 2.98 1.21 0.79
C GLY A 51 2.19 2.32 1.49
N PHE A 52 1.13 1.97 2.21
CA PHE A 52 0.33 2.93 2.97
C PHE A 52 1.13 3.57 4.12
N VAL A 53 1.83 2.77 4.93
CA VAL A 53 2.66 3.25 6.04
C VAL A 53 3.78 4.17 5.54
N ILE A 54 4.48 3.77 4.46
CA ILE A 54 5.52 4.61 3.84
C ILE A 54 4.90 5.93 3.34
N GLY A 55 3.74 5.87 2.68
CA GLY A 55 3.02 7.06 2.22
C GLY A 55 2.66 8.01 3.36
N LEU A 56 2.22 7.49 4.51
CA LEU A 56 1.95 8.29 5.71
C LEU A 56 3.21 8.95 6.26
N ILE A 57 4.31 8.20 6.39
CA ILE A 57 5.59 8.72 6.89
C ILE A 57 6.09 9.85 5.98
N VAL A 58 6.15 9.61 4.67
CA VAL A 58 6.61 10.60 3.68
C VAL A 58 5.70 11.82 3.66
N GLY A 59 4.37 11.64 3.70
CA GLY A 59 3.41 12.74 3.75
C GLY A 59 3.59 13.64 4.98
N ASN A 60 3.85 13.04 6.14
CA ASN A 60 4.13 13.78 7.38
C ASN A 60 5.49 14.48 7.33
N LEU A 61 6.56 13.83 6.86
CA LEU A 61 7.88 14.44 6.72
C LEU A 61 7.87 15.64 5.77
N LEU A 62 7.18 15.53 4.63
CA LEU A 62 7.05 16.62 3.67
C LEU A 62 6.17 17.77 4.20
N SER A 63 5.16 17.46 5.03
CA SER A 63 4.33 18.48 5.69
C SER A 63 5.11 19.26 6.75
N VAL A 64 5.99 18.59 7.51
CA VAL A 64 6.89 19.22 8.50
C VAL A 64 7.88 20.17 7.82
N LYS A 65 8.50 19.76 6.70
CA LYS A 65 9.47 20.61 5.97
C LYS A 65 8.85 21.91 5.45
N LYS A 66 7.57 21.89 5.07
CA LYS A 66 6.85 23.07 4.58
C LYS A 66 6.62 24.13 5.67
N SER A 67 6.53 23.72 6.94
CA SER A 67 6.36 24.62 8.09
C SER A 67 7.66 25.32 8.50
N THR A 68 8.83 24.71 8.27
CA THR A 68 10.12 25.26 8.72
C THR A 68 10.82 26.12 7.64
N GLY A 69 10.54 25.87 6.35
CA GLY A 69 11.08 26.64 5.22
C GLY A 69 10.32 27.95 4.92
N GLN A 70 9.28 28.27 5.69
CA GLN A 70 8.48 29.48 5.56
C GLN A 70 8.67 30.36 6.81
N ARG A 71 9.93 30.70 7.11
CA ARG A 71 10.26 31.86 7.96
C ARG A 71 10.63 33.01 7.01
N PRO A 72 10.00 34.20 7.14
CA PRO A 72 10.28 35.36 6.30
C PRO A 72 11.73 35.82 6.42
#